data_AF-A0A925AKH2-F1
#
_entry.id   AF-A0A925AKH2-F1
#
_cell.length_a   1.000
_cell.length_b   1.000
_cell.length_c   1.000
_cell.angle_alpha   90.00
_cell.angle_beta   90.00
_cell.angle_gamma   90.00
#
_symmetry.space_group_name_H-M   'P 1'
#
loop_
_entity.id
_entity.type
_entity.pdbx_description
1 polymer ?
#
loop_
_entity_poly.entity_id
_entity_poly.type
_entity_poly.pdbx_seq_one_letter_code
_entity_poly.pdbx_strand_id
1 'polypeptide(L)'
;MALRRSTTGHTSAPTFVPKSAPASGTLRPRARGFTLVELSIAIVLLGIVSLMVTNFATAAMRSYLDAERRAELVDTTETALRRLQRDVRLSLPNSIRVTTAGGVVYLEFLPVVTGGRYRTQSAGATPPGTCGIGANNPLTFGVSDSSFSSIGPVADLPAPFAGVGAGFIVIYNLGAGFSNADAYATGNATGGNKSILVSTASSACESTLTFAAHTFTLASPSGRFHLVQTPVTYACNLATGQLVRYGGYAISAAQPTPPAGTPALVLDAISACAISYNPNAVSQRIGVVSVVLVRTLDGESVRLYQDVRVDNAP
;
A
#
# COMPACT_ATOMS: atom_id res chain seq x y z
N MET A 1 44.76 -27.36 -13.98
CA MET A 1 45.96 -27.68 -13.19
C MET A 1 45.60 -28.83 -12.28
N ALA A 2 46.13 -30.01 -12.59
CA ALA A 2 45.95 -31.24 -11.82
C ALA A 2 46.54 -31.09 -10.42
N LEU A 3 46.02 -31.84 -9.43
CA LEU A 3 46.86 -32.70 -8.61
C LEU A 3 46.06 -33.66 -7.71
N ARG A 4 46.31 -34.92 -8.04
CA ARG A 4 46.17 -36.16 -7.29
C ARG A 4 46.98 -36.12 -5.98
N ARG A 5 46.49 -36.75 -4.91
CA ARG A 5 47.18 -37.66 -3.95
C ARG A 5 46.22 -37.95 -2.79
N SER A 6 45.81 -39.19 -2.51
CA SER A 6 46.58 -40.37 -2.04
C SER A 6 47.16 -40.19 -0.64
N THR A 7 46.48 -40.75 0.36
CA THR A 7 47.12 -41.31 1.56
C THR A 7 46.37 -42.55 2.01
N THR A 8 47.06 -43.67 1.85
CA THR A 8 46.80 -45.01 2.37
C THR A 8 47.09 -45.07 3.88
N GLY A 9 46.11 -45.51 4.67
CA GLY A 9 46.29 -45.89 6.07
C GLY A 9 46.21 -47.42 6.20
N HIS A 10 47.37 -48.06 6.35
CA HIS A 10 47.49 -49.45 6.78
C HIS A 10 47.32 -49.52 8.30
N THR A 11 46.34 -50.29 8.76
CA THR A 11 46.28 -50.78 10.15
C THR A 11 46.25 -52.30 10.11
N SER A 12 47.31 -52.88 10.65
CA SER A 12 47.56 -54.29 10.88
C SER A 12 46.53 -54.88 11.83
N ALA A 13 45.83 -55.93 11.37
CA ALA A 13 44.95 -56.73 12.20
C ALA A 13 45.79 -57.73 13.03
N PRO A 14 45.55 -57.87 14.35
CA PRO A 14 46.19 -58.89 15.16
C PRO A 14 45.65 -60.28 14.82
N THR A 15 46.58 -61.23 14.68
CA THR A 15 46.34 -62.66 14.45
C THR A 15 45.61 -63.27 15.64
N PHE A 16 44.33 -63.59 15.46
CA PHE A 16 43.51 -64.25 16.48
C PHE A 16 43.65 -65.78 16.36
N VAL A 17 44.20 -66.40 17.39
CA VAL A 17 44.26 -67.86 17.56
C VAL A 17 42.87 -68.37 17.94
N PRO A 18 42.22 -69.26 17.16
CA PRO A 18 40.91 -69.77 17.54
C PRO A 18 41.06 -70.78 18.68
N LYS A 19 40.62 -70.37 19.88
CA LYS A 19 40.33 -71.29 20.98
C LYS A 19 39.11 -72.13 20.60
N SER A 20 39.29 -73.43 20.44
CA SER A 20 38.22 -74.40 20.21
C SER A 20 37.28 -74.44 21.42
N ALA A 21 36.15 -73.74 21.31
CA ALA A 21 35.05 -73.85 22.25
C ALA A 21 34.21 -75.10 21.91
N PRO A 22 33.74 -75.87 22.91
CA PRO A 22 32.91 -77.04 22.69
C PRO A 22 31.57 -76.62 22.05
N ALA A 23 31.00 -77.54 21.26
CA ALA A 23 29.71 -77.38 20.61
C ALA A 23 28.60 -77.02 21.63
N SER A 24 28.36 -75.72 21.81
CA SER A 24 27.20 -75.21 22.52
C SER A 24 26.02 -75.38 21.59
N GLY A 25 25.14 -76.34 21.92
CA GLY A 25 23.92 -76.61 21.18
C GLY A 25 23.18 -75.33 20.85
N THR A 26 22.89 -75.15 19.55
CA THR A 26 21.95 -74.14 19.09
C THR A 26 20.58 -74.48 19.65
N LEU A 27 20.24 -73.89 20.80
CA LEU A 27 18.85 -73.75 21.23
C LEU A 27 18.17 -72.91 20.15
N ARG A 28 17.60 -73.58 19.15
CA ARG A 28 16.61 -72.97 18.27
C ARG A 28 15.57 -72.35 19.20
N PRO A 29 15.33 -71.04 19.17
CA PRO A 29 14.22 -70.49 19.92
C PRO A 29 12.98 -71.24 19.44
N ARG A 30 12.33 -71.99 20.34
CA ARG A 30 11.01 -72.54 20.07
C ARG A 30 10.14 -71.34 19.73
N ALA A 31 9.69 -71.24 18.48
CA ALA A 31 8.67 -70.30 18.09
C ALA A 31 7.46 -70.56 18.99
N ARG A 32 7.28 -69.70 20.00
CA ARG A 32 6.08 -69.74 20.83
C ARG A 32 4.95 -69.24 19.93
N GLY A 33 4.04 -70.14 19.59
CA GLY A 33 2.81 -69.77 18.87
C GLY A 33 1.96 -68.85 19.76
N PHE A 34 1.44 -67.79 19.16
CA PHE A 34 0.48 -66.90 19.82
C PHE A 34 -0.85 -67.65 20.04
N THR A 35 -1.50 -67.41 21.18
CA THR A 35 -2.86 -67.92 21.40
C THR A 35 -3.89 -67.04 20.68
N LEU A 36 -5.00 -67.63 20.25
CA LEU A 36 -6.09 -66.90 19.60
C LEU A 36 -6.66 -65.78 20.51
N VAL A 37 -6.65 -66.02 21.82
CA VAL A 37 -7.05 -65.04 22.85
C VAL A 37 -6.10 -63.84 22.86
N GLU A 38 -4.79 -64.08 22.85
CA GLU A 38 -3.77 -63.03 22.84
C GLU A 38 -3.86 -62.17 21.56
N LEU A 39 -4.11 -62.79 20.41
CA LEU A 39 -4.34 -62.08 19.15
C LEU A 39 -5.61 -61.22 19.20
N SER A 40 -6.70 -61.75 19.76
CA SER A 40 -7.97 -61.02 19.85
C SER A 40 -7.87 -59.78 20.75
N ILE A 41 -7.22 -59.91 21.91
CA ILE A 41 -7.00 -58.79 22.85
C ILE A 41 -6.08 -57.74 22.20
N ALA A 42 -5.04 -58.17 21.48
CA ALA A 42 -4.14 -57.25 20.78
C ALA A 42 -4.85 -56.41 19.71
N ILE A 43 -5.70 -57.02 18.88
CA ILE A 43 -6.45 -56.30 17.84
C ILE A 43 -7.43 -55.29 18.47
N VAL A 44 -8.12 -55.68 19.55
CA VAL A 44 -9.04 -54.78 20.26
C VAL A 44 -8.31 -53.59 20.88
N LEU A 45 -7.19 -53.83 21.57
CA LEU A 45 -6.39 -52.77 22.18
C LEU A 45 -5.79 -51.82 21.13
N LEU A 46 -5.27 -52.35 20.02
CA LEU A 46 -4.78 -51.54 18.91
C LEU A 46 -5.89 -50.67 18.30
N GLY A 47 -7.11 -51.20 18.18
CA GLY A 47 -8.27 -50.43 17.71
C GLY A 47 -8.56 -49.22 18.61
N ILE A 48 -8.61 -49.42 19.93
CA ILE A 48 -8.87 -48.35 20.91
C ILE A 48 -7.78 -47.27 20.85
N VAL A 49 -6.50 -47.68 20.87
CA VAL A 49 -5.37 -46.74 20.82
C VAL A 49 -5.35 -45.98 19.49
N SER A 50 -5.61 -46.66 18.37
CA SER A 50 -5.63 -46.03 17.04
C SER A 50 -6.70 -44.94 16.94
N LEU A 51 -7.90 -45.17 17.50
CA LEU A 51 -8.96 -44.16 17.55
C LEU A 51 -8.57 -42.95 18.41
N MET A 52 -7.92 -43.16 19.56
CA MET A 52 -7.42 -42.07 20.39
C MET A 52 -6.39 -41.22 19.64
N VAL A 53 -5.37 -41.87 19.04
CA VAL A 53 -4.32 -41.18 18.29
C VAL A 53 -4.91 -40.39 17.11
N THR A 54 -5.89 -40.97 16.41
CA THR A 54 -6.55 -40.31 15.27
C THR A 54 -7.29 -39.04 15.70
N ASN A 55 -8.01 -39.07 16.82
CA ASN A 55 -8.72 -37.89 17.33
C ASN A 55 -7.74 -36.78 17.75
N PHE A 56 -6.66 -37.12 18.44
CA PHE A 56 -5.64 -36.14 18.83
C PHE A 56 -4.91 -35.57 17.61
N ALA A 57 -4.54 -36.41 16.65
CA ALA A 57 -3.86 -35.97 15.42
C ALA A 57 -4.75 -35.06 14.57
N THR A 58 -6.03 -35.42 14.39
CA THR A 58 -6.97 -34.59 13.63
C THR A 58 -7.26 -33.26 14.33
N ALA A 59 -7.36 -33.23 15.66
CA ALA A 59 -7.49 -31.98 16.42
C ALA A 59 -6.26 -31.08 16.25
N ALA A 60 -5.05 -31.65 16.33
CA ALA A 60 -3.81 -30.89 16.12
C ALA A 60 -3.73 -30.31 14.70
N MET A 61 -4.04 -31.11 13.67
CA MET A 61 -4.07 -30.64 12.28
C MET A 61 -5.11 -29.53 12.07
N ARG A 62 -6.34 -29.68 12.61
CA ARG A 62 -7.36 -28.63 12.53
C ARG A 62 -6.92 -27.33 13.18
N SER A 63 -6.32 -27.41 14.37
CA SER A 63 -5.81 -26.21 15.06
C SER A 63 -4.73 -25.48 14.28
N TYR A 64 -3.86 -26.23 13.58
CA TYR A 64 -2.83 -25.66 12.72
C TYR A 64 -3.46 -24.94 11.51
N LEU A 65 -4.42 -25.59 10.83
CA LEU A 65 -5.13 -24.99 9.69
C LEU A 65 -5.96 -23.77 10.10
N ASP A 66 -6.57 -23.79 11.28
CA ASP A 66 -7.30 -22.63 11.81
C ASP A 66 -6.35 -21.45 12.08
N ALA A 67 -5.16 -21.71 12.62
CA ALA A 67 -4.15 -20.68 12.82
C ALA A 67 -3.64 -20.10 11.50
N GLU A 68 -3.45 -20.93 10.47
CA GLU A 68 -3.03 -20.50 9.13
C GLU A 68 -4.09 -19.62 8.46
N ARG A 69 -5.37 -20.05 8.49
CA ARG A 69 -6.49 -19.26 7.96
C ARG A 69 -6.64 -17.91 8.64
N ARG A 70 -6.51 -17.87 9.97
CA ARG A 70 -6.54 -16.62 10.74
C ARG A 70 -5.41 -15.69 10.36
N ALA A 71 -4.20 -16.23 10.19
CA ALA A 71 -3.03 -15.45 9.81
C ALA A 71 -3.22 -14.83 8.41
N GLU A 72 -3.72 -15.59 7.44
CA GLU A 72 -4.03 -15.09 6.10
C GLU A 72 -5.12 -14.00 6.13
N LEU A 73 -6.19 -14.22 6.90
CA LEU A 73 -7.28 -13.26 7.05
C LEU A 73 -6.77 -11.91 7.59
N VAL A 74 -5.88 -11.95 8.58
CA VAL A 74 -5.24 -10.75 9.15
C VAL A 74 -4.31 -10.09 8.13
N ASP A 75 -3.38 -10.83 7.52
CA ASP A 75 -2.36 -10.26 6.64
C ASP A 75 -2.95 -9.60 5.38
N THR A 76 -3.95 -10.24 4.77
CA THR A 76 -4.66 -9.67 3.61
C THR A 76 -5.41 -8.38 3.98
N THR A 77 -6.07 -8.35 5.14
CA THR A 77 -6.80 -7.16 5.63
C THR A 77 -5.83 -6.03 6.00
N GLU A 78 -4.71 -6.35 6.67
CA GLU A 78 -3.65 -5.37 6.99
C GLU A 78 -2.98 -4.83 5.74
N THR A 79 -2.74 -5.67 4.74
CA THR A 79 -2.16 -5.24 3.46
C THR A 79 -3.07 -4.28 2.71
N ALA A 80 -4.39 -4.53 2.71
CA ALA A 80 -5.38 -3.61 2.17
C ALA A 80 -5.38 -2.25 2.90
N LEU A 81 -5.37 -2.25 4.23
CA LEU A 81 -5.31 -1.03 5.04
C LEU A 81 -4.00 -0.26 4.85
N ARG A 82 -2.85 -0.95 4.81
CA ARG A 82 -1.54 -0.33 4.57
C ARG A 82 -1.47 0.30 3.18
N ARG A 83 -2.09 -0.31 2.17
CA ARG A 83 -2.21 0.28 0.83
C ARG A 83 -3.04 1.56 0.86
N LEU A 84 -4.25 1.51 1.42
CA LEU A 84 -5.12 2.69 1.58
C LEU A 84 -4.40 3.81 2.33
N GLN A 85 -3.73 3.48 3.44
CA GLN A 85 -2.98 4.44 4.24
C GLN A 85 -1.85 5.11 3.45
N ARG A 86 -1.10 4.37 2.64
CA ARG A 86 -0.04 4.96 1.80
C ARG A 86 -0.61 5.93 0.78
N ASP A 87 -1.71 5.56 0.11
CA ASP A 87 -2.36 6.44 -0.87
C ASP A 87 -2.92 7.71 -0.20
N VAL A 88 -3.58 7.57 0.95
CA VAL A 88 -4.13 8.71 1.71
C VAL A 88 -3.03 9.63 2.25
N ARG A 89 -1.88 9.11 2.66
CA ARG A 89 -0.74 9.94 3.09
C ARG A 89 -0.17 10.83 1.99
N LEU A 90 -0.41 10.45 0.73
CA LEU A 90 0.00 11.20 -0.45
C LEU A 90 -1.14 12.07 -0.99
N SER A 91 -2.19 12.34 -0.21
CA SER A 91 -3.25 13.26 -0.62
C SER A 91 -2.77 14.70 -0.66
N LEU A 92 -3.27 15.48 -1.62
CA LEU A 92 -3.15 16.92 -1.62
C LEU A 92 -3.79 17.48 -0.34
N PRO A 93 -3.14 18.45 0.35
CA PRO A 93 -3.71 19.11 1.52
C PRO A 93 -5.15 19.56 1.27
N ASN A 94 -6.06 19.29 2.21
CA ASN A 94 -7.48 19.66 2.13
C ASN A 94 -8.25 19.10 0.91
N SER A 95 -7.76 18.02 0.27
CA SER A 95 -8.47 17.37 -0.86
C SER A 95 -9.31 16.16 -0.46
N ILE A 96 -9.12 15.61 0.74
CA ILE A 96 -9.87 14.43 1.16
C ILE A 96 -11.34 14.78 1.38
N ARG A 97 -12.22 13.96 0.82
CA ARG A 97 -13.67 14.02 1.04
C ARG A 97 -14.26 12.63 1.17
N VAL A 98 -15.30 12.51 2.00
CA VAL A 98 -16.01 11.27 2.23
C VAL A 98 -17.50 11.50 2.01
N THR A 99 -18.11 10.68 1.15
CA THR A 99 -19.55 10.71 0.86
C THR A 99 -20.12 9.31 1.01
N THR A 100 -21.35 9.19 1.52
CA THR A 100 -22.09 7.93 1.54
C THR A 100 -23.28 8.04 0.60
N ALA A 101 -23.40 7.12 -0.35
CA ALA A 101 -24.49 7.09 -1.32
C ALA A 101 -24.88 5.63 -1.62
N GLY A 102 -26.19 5.35 -1.64
CA GLY A 102 -26.69 4.00 -1.92
C GLY A 102 -26.16 2.90 -0.97
N GLY A 103 -25.81 3.27 0.28
CA GLY A 103 -25.22 2.34 1.26
C GLY A 103 -23.73 2.03 1.02
N VAL A 104 -23.08 2.71 0.08
CA VAL A 104 -21.64 2.60 -0.20
C VAL A 104 -20.92 3.84 0.34
N VAL A 105 -19.80 3.64 1.02
CA VAL A 105 -18.96 4.73 1.54
C VAL A 105 -17.82 4.99 0.56
N TYR A 106 -17.69 6.23 0.10
CA TYR A 106 -16.68 6.65 -0.88
C TYR A 106 -15.70 7.64 -0.24
N LEU A 107 -14.44 7.25 -0.11
CA LEU A 107 -13.32 8.12 0.26
C LEU A 107 -12.59 8.56 -1.00
N GLU A 108 -12.57 9.85 -1.30
CA GLU A 108 -11.87 10.41 -2.45
C GLU A 108 -10.80 11.43 -2.04
N PHE A 109 -9.71 11.49 -2.79
CA PHE A 109 -8.66 12.50 -2.66
C PHE A 109 -7.92 12.71 -3.99
N LEU A 110 -7.16 13.81 -4.08
CA LEU A 110 -6.24 14.06 -5.17
C LEU A 110 -4.84 13.60 -4.77
N PRO A 111 -4.23 12.58 -5.40
CA PRO A 111 -2.88 12.15 -5.05
C PRO A 111 -1.83 13.15 -5.57
N VAL A 112 -0.89 13.51 -4.70
CA VAL A 112 0.30 14.29 -5.02
C VAL A 112 1.37 13.36 -5.58
N VAL A 113 1.92 13.74 -6.74
CA VAL A 113 3.08 13.08 -7.35
C VAL A 113 4.36 13.65 -6.78
N THR A 114 4.48 14.97 -6.83
CA THR A 114 5.63 15.74 -6.35
C THR A 114 5.22 17.18 -6.10
N GLY A 115 6.10 18.00 -5.58
CA GLY A 115 5.84 19.41 -5.30
C GLY A 115 7.14 20.14 -4.98
N GLY A 116 7.03 21.44 -4.82
CA GLY A 116 8.19 22.27 -4.55
C GLY A 116 7.81 23.68 -4.16
N ARG A 117 8.79 24.57 -4.21
CA ARG A 117 8.57 26.00 -4.00
C ARG A 117 8.73 26.74 -5.32
N TYR A 118 7.79 27.61 -5.65
CA TYR A 118 7.89 28.49 -6.81
C TYR A 118 8.64 29.78 -6.42
N ARG A 119 9.23 30.44 -7.41
CA ARG A 119 9.80 31.77 -7.20
C ARG A 119 8.68 32.82 -7.13
N THR A 120 8.72 33.65 -6.10
CA THR A 120 7.82 34.82 -5.94
C THR A 120 8.42 36.09 -6.52
N GLN A 121 9.73 36.09 -6.78
CA GLN A 121 10.47 37.24 -7.23
C GLN A 121 11.50 36.81 -8.26
N SER A 122 11.86 37.78 -9.08
CA SER A 122 12.94 37.66 -10.01
C SER A 122 14.27 37.36 -9.29
N ALA A 123 14.96 36.29 -9.67
CA ALA A 123 16.35 36.05 -9.29
C ALA A 123 17.21 37.22 -9.80
N GLY A 124 18.08 37.75 -8.93
CA GLY A 124 19.08 38.75 -9.33
C GLY A 124 20.13 38.15 -10.26
N ALA A 125 21.23 38.89 -10.49
CA ALA A 125 22.33 38.38 -11.29
C ALA A 125 22.89 37.07 -10.71
N THR A 126 23.05 36.05 -11.56
CA THR A 126 23.64 34.75 -11.22
C THR A 126 25.11 34.94 -10.85
N PRO A 127 25.56 34.59 -9.62
CA PRO A 127 26.97 34.67 -9.28
C PRO A 127 27.82 33.76 -10.20
N PRO A 128 29.03 34.18 -10.62
CA PRO A 128 29.91 33.33 -11.42
C PRO A 128 30.20 32.00 -10.72
N GLY A 129 30.14 30.88 -11.44
CA GLY A 129 30.40 29.54 -10.90
C GLY A 129 29.24 28.91 -10.12
N THR A 130 28.09 29.58 -10.01
CA THR A 130 26.85 28.93 -9.57
C THR A 130 26.18 28.20 -10.74
N CYS A 131 25.40 27.18 -10.39
CA CYS A 131 24.66 26.43 -11.39
C CYS A 131 23.69 27.40 -12.11
N GLY A 132 23.61 27.33 -13.43
CA GLY A 132 22.87 28.30 -14.24
C GLY A 132 21.37 28.28 -13.91
N ILE A 133 20.89 29.31 -13.21
CA ILE A 133 19.45 29.62 -13.13
C ILE A 133 18.97 30.04 -14.52
N GLY A 134 17.81 29.54 -14.94
CA GLY A 134 17.23 29.79 -16.25
C GLY A 134 16.74 31.23 -16.41
N ALA A 135 15.91 31.45 -17.43
CA ALA A 135 15.18 32.71 -17.57
C ALA A 135 14.43 33.01 -16.27
N ASN A 136 14.67 34.20 -15.75
CA ASN A 136 14.19 34.69 -14.49
C ASN A 136 12.64 34.71 -14.40
N ASN A 137 12.03 33.59 -14.01
CA ASN A 137 10.60 33.34 -14.21
C ASN A 137 9.83 33.09 -12.89
N PRO A 138 9.48 34.15 -12.14
CA PRO A 138 8.63 34.01 -10.96
C PRO A 138 7.16 33.77 -11.34
N LEU A 139 6.46 32.98 -10.53
CA LEU A 139 5.00 32.84 -10.65
C LEU A 139 4.34 34.15 -10.23
N THR A 140 3.54 34.72 -11.13
CA THR A 140 2.81 35.95 -10.89
C THR A 140 1.33 35.68 -10.55
N PHE A 141 0.75 36.52 -9.68
CA PHE A 141 -0.62 36.35 -9.18
C PHE A 141 -1.50 37.52 -9.63
N GLY A 142 -2.76 37.23 -9.94
CA GLY A 142 -3.73 38.21 -10.46
C GLY A 142 -3.55 38.56 -11.94
N VAL A 143 -2.61 37.91 -12.62
CA VAL A 143 -2.39 38.02 -14.07
C VAL A 143 -2.33 36.63 -14.70
N SER A 144 -2.59 36.55 -16.01
CA SER A 144 -2.46 35.31 -16.74
C SER A 144 -0.98 34.93 -16.87
N ASP A 145 -0.64 33.76 -16.37
CA ASP A 145 0.68 33.16 -16.45
C ASP A 145 0.57 31.76 -17.05
N SER A 146 1.66 31.22 -17.57
CA SER A 146 1.73 29.88 -18.18
C SER A 146 2.98 29.12 -17.81
N SER A 147 3.91 29.72 -17.08
CA SER A 147 5.09 29.00 -16.61
C SER A 147 5.75 29.67 -15.41
N PHE A 148 6.46 28.90 -14.59
CA PHE A 148 7.39 29.47 -13.61
C PHE A 148 8.58 28.53 -13.37
N SER A 149 9.64 29.06 -12.74
CA SER A 149 10.76 28.25 -12.24
C SER A 149 10.66 28.00 -10.73
N SER A 150 10.99 26.79 -10.31
CA SER A 150 11.06 26.40 -8.90
C SER A 150 12.32 26.93 -8.20
N ILE A 151 12.29 26.90 -6.87
CA ILE A 151 13.47 27.05 -6.01
C ILE A 151 14.06 25.66 -5.79
N GLY A 152 15.19 25.38 -6.43
CA GLY A 152 15.81 24.05 -6.40
C GLY A 152 15.21 23.09 -7.44
N PRO A 153 15.94 22.02 -7.81
CA PRO A 153 15.40 20.97 -8.67
C PRO A 153 14.24 20.25 -7.96
N VAL A 154 13.19 19.97 -8.71
CA VAL A 154 12.05 19.18 -8.23
C VAL A 154 12.32 17.72 -8.58
N ALA A 155 12.33 16.86 -7.55
CA ALA A 155 12.49 15.42 -7.74
C ALA A 155 11.24 14.80 -8.38
N ASP A 156 11.44 13.70 -9.11
CA ASP A 156 10.36 12.86 -9.64
C ASP A 156 9.34 13.63 -10.49
N LEU A 157 9.82 14.59 -11.28
CA LEU A 157 8.97 15.31 -12.20
C LEU A 157 8.38 14.34 -13.24
N PRO A 158 7.05 14.30 -13.35
CA PRO A 158 6.41 13.44 -14.33
C PRO A 158 6.72 13.93 -15.74
N ALA A 159 6.89 12.98 -16.67
CA ALA A 159 6.87 13.29 -18.09
C ALA A 159 5.52 13.96 -18.45
N PRO A 160 5.48 14.88 -19.43
CA PRO A 160 4.27 15.61 -19.78
C PRO A 160 3.08 14.67 -20.02
N PHE A 161 2.00 14.90 -19.28
CA PHE A 161 0.81 14.05 -19.27
C PHE A 161 -0.08 14.33 -20.49
N ALA A 162 0.26 13.75 -21.64
CA ALA A 162 -0.59 13.82 -22.82
C ALA A 162 -1.81 12.86 -22.68
N GLY A 163 -3.03 13.42 -22.65
CA GLY A 163 -4.29 12.69 -22.84
C GLY A 163 -4.90 12.08 -21.57
N VAL A 164 -6.05 12.63 -21.15
CA VAL A 164 -7.08 12.10 -20.21
C VAL A 164 -6.63 11.68 -18.79
N GLY A 165 -5.33 11.56 -18.52
CA GLY A 165 -4.69 11.41 -17.22
C GLY A 165 -3.76 12.58 -16.87
N ALA A 166 -4.17 13.79 -17.26
CA ALA A 166 -3.39 15.02 -17.08
C ALA A 166 -2.97 15.19 -15.62
N GLY A 167 -1.69 15.48 -15.39
CA GLY A 167 -1.24 16.04 -14.13
C GLY A 167 -1.65 17.49 -14.07
N PHE A 168 -1.94 17.95 -12.85
CA PHE A 168 -2.32 19.32 -12.61
C PHE A 168 -1.32 19.95 -11.66
N ILE A 169 -1.04 21.22 -11.91
CA ILE A 169 -0.41 22.06 -10.92
C ILE A 169 -1.48 22.69 -10.03
N VAL A 170 -1.29 22.59 -8.72
CA VAL A 170 -2.16 23.16 -7.71
C VAL A 170 -1.36 24.09 -6.79
N ILE A 171 -1.88 25.30 -6.59
CA ILE A 171 -1.31 26.30 -5.69
C ILE A 171 -2.26 26.45 -4.49
N TYR A 172 -1.73 26.46 -3.28
CA TYR A 172 -2.47 26.89 -2.08
C TYR A 172 -3.92 26.32 -1.93
N ASN A 173 -4.06 24.99 -1.83
CA ASN A 173 -5.35 24.34 -1.68
C ASN A 173 -5.90 24.41 -0.25
N LEU A 174 -6.92 25.23 -0.04
CA LEU A 174 -7.66 25.37 1.21
C LEU A 174 -8.91 24.46 1.26
N GLY A 175 -9.33 23.95 0.10
CA GLY A 175 -10.44 23.00 -0.02
C GLY A 175 -11.81 23.69 -0.11
N ALA A 176 -12.86 22.88 0.06
CA ALA A 176 -14.24 23.30 -0.17
C ALA A 176 -14.64 24.53 0.67
N GLY A 177 -15.36 25.46 0.03
CA GLY A 177 -15.82 26.71 0.65
C GLY A 177 -14.86 27.89 0.51
N PHE A 178 -13.63 27.68 0.04
CA PHE A 178 -12.67 28.75 -0.25
C PHE A 178 -12.65 29.09 -1.75
N SER A 179 -13.19 30.24 -2.10
CA SER A 179 -13.19 30.70 -3.49
C SER A 179 -11.77 30.83 -4.04
N ASN A 180 -11.55 30.30 -5.24
CA ASN A 180 -10.25 30.24 -5.91
C ASN A 180 -9.14 29.48 -5.14
N ALA A 181 -9.47 28.67 -4.13
CA ALA A 181 -8.51 27.83 -3.39
C ALA A 181 -9.02 26.39 -3.19
N ASP A 182 -9.92 25.95 -4.07
CA ASP A 182 -10.46 24.59 -4.09
C ASP A 182 -10.14 23.90 -5.42
N ALA A 183 -9.29 22.87 -5.34
CA ALA A 183 -8.85 22.11 -6.50
C ALA A 183 -9.97 21.31 -7.18
N TYR A 184 -11.12 21.07 -6.51
CA TYR A 184 -12.27 20.39 -7.11
C TYR A 184 -13.26 21.33 -7.79
N ALA A 185 -13.32 22.61 -7.38
CA ALA A 185 -14.40 23.53 -7.75
C ALA A 185 -14.59 23.73 -9.26
N THR A 186 -13.54 23.62 -10.06
CA THR A 186 -13.58 23.86 -11.52
C THR A 186 -13.55 22.58 -12.36
N GLY A 187 -13.67 21.41 -11.72
CA GLY A 187 -13.64 20.12 -12.42
C GLY A 187 -12.29 19.82 -13.09
N ASN A 188 -12.35 19.19 -14.27
CA ASN A 188 -11.18 18.67 -15.00
C ASN A 188 -10.39 19.74 -15.76
N ALA A 189 -10.89 20.96 -15.82
CA ALA A 189 -10.27 22.07 -16.54
C ALA A 189 -9.42 22.93 -15.61
N THR A 190 -8.58 23.75 -16.23
CA THR A 190 -7.91 24.87 -15.58
C THR A 190 -8.95 25.79 -14.93
N GLY A 191 -8.73 26.15 -13.66
CA GLY A 191 -9.64 26.99 -12.90
C GLY A 191 -9.38 26.95 -11.40
N GLY A 192 -9.88 27.96 -10.70
CA GLY A 192 -9.64 28.14 -9.26
C GLY A 192 -8.13 28.23 -9.00
N ASN A 193 -7.63 27.29 -8.19
CA ASN A 193 -6.20 27.19 -7.87
C ASN A 193 -5.47 26.05 -8.59
N LYS A 194 -6.02 25.56 -9.69
CA LYS A 194 -5.48 24.42 -10.45
C LYS A 194 -5.33 24.76 -11.92
N SER A 195 -4.24 24.33 -12.56
CA SER A 195 -4.09 24.35 -14.01
C SER A 195 -3.52 23.04 -14.54
N ILE A 196 -3.81 22.71 -15.81
CA ILE A 196 -3.27 21.54 -16.50
C ILE A 196 -1.77 21.72 -16.69
N LEU A 197 -0.97 20.75 -16.24
CA LEU A 197 0.47 20.73 -16.47
C LEU A 197 0.75 20.29 -17.92
N VAL A 198 1.43 21.15 -18.68
CA VAL A 198 1.72 20.94 -20.11
C VAL A 198 3.08 20.30 -20.30
N SER A 199 4.11 20.82 -19.63
CA SER A 199 5.45 20.26 -19.68
C SER A 199 6.26 20.63 -18.45
N THR A 200 7.30 19.83 -18.21
CA THR A 200 8.27 20.06 -17.15
C THR A 200 9.67 19.98 -17.76
N ALA A 201 10.55 20.85 -17.32
CA ALA A 201 11.97 20.78 -17.62
C ALA A 201 12.73 20.86 -16.30
N SER A 202 13.78 20.06 -16.15
CA SER A 202 14.59 20.06 -14.94
C SER A 202 16.06 20.24 -15.27
N SER A 203 16.74 21.02 -14.43
CA SER A 203 18.18 21.23 -14.44
C SER A 203 18.74 20.86 -13.07
N ALA A 204 20.05 21.00 -12.88
CA ALA A 204 20.66 20.81 -11.55
C ALA A 204 20.21 21.86 -10.50
N CYS A 205 19.65 23.00 -10.93
CA CYS A 205 19.37 24.15 -10.06
C CYS A 205 17.89 24.40 -9.79
N GLU A 206 17.08 24.12 -10.78
CA GLU A 206 15.68 24.48 -10.82
C GLU A 206 14.95 23.60 -11.82
N SER A 207 13.64 23.64 -11.70
CA SER A 207 12.74 23.07 -12.66
C SER A 207 11.80 24.14 -13.19
N THR A 208 11.57 24.13 -14.50
CA THR A 208 10.55 24.96 -15.14
C THR A 208 9.28 24.14 -15.29
N LEU A 209 8.18 24.70 -14.81
CA LEU A 209 6.85 24.12 -14.88
C LEU A 209 6.06 24.95 -15.87
N THR A 210 5.63 24.33 -16.97
CA THR A 210 4.77 24.96 -17.97
C THR A 210 3.36 24.37 -17.84
N PHE A 211 2.35 25.23 -17.79
CA PHE A 211 0.96 24.87 -17.60
C PHE A 211 0.05 25.64 -18.56
N ALA A 212 -1.19 25.18 -18.71
CA ALA A 212 -2.19 25.89 -19.51
C ALA A 212 -2.40 27.28 -18.91
N ALA A 213 -2.41 28.32 -19.74
CA ALA A 213 -2.48 29.71 -19.29
C ALA A 213 -3.61 29.91 -18.25
N HIS A 214 -3.26 30.46 -17.09
CA HIS A 214 -4.17 30.58 -15.95
C HIS A 214 -3.84 31.79 -15.10
N THR A 215 -4.85 32.32 -14.41
CA THR A 215 -4.68 33.40 -13.43
C THR A 215 -4.85 32.84 -12.02
N PHE A 216 -3.75 32.55 -11.34
CA PHE A 216 -3.79 32.24 -9.91
C PHE A 216 -4.03 33.53 -9.12
N THR A 217 -5.00 33.54 -8.21
CA THR A 217 -5.36 34.74 -7.44
C THR A 217 -4.82 34.73 -6.02
N LEU A 218 -4.47 33.56 -5.49
CA LEU A 218 -4.00 33.40 -4.12
C LEU A 218 -2.63 32.73 -4.09
N ALA A 219 -1.67 33.40 -3.47
CA ALA A 219 -0.32 32.89 -3.26
C ALA A 219 -0.25 32.02 -2.00
N SER A 220 0.51 30.91 -2.07
CA SER A 220 0.86 30.14 -0.88
C SER A 220 1.80 30.98 0.00
N PRO A 221 1.54 31.14 1.31
CA PRO A 221 2.40 31.91 2.21
C PRO A 221 3.84 31.41 2.27
N SER A 222 4.07 30.12 1.99
CA SER A 222 5.41 29.52 1.97
C SER A 222 5.97 29.35 0.54
N GLY A 223 5.22 29.80 -0.47
CA GLY A 223 5.57 29.70 -1.88
C GLY A 223 5.50 28.27 -2.42
N ARG A 224 4.59 27.42 -1.91
CA ARG A 224 4.47 26.01 -2.31
C ARG A 224 3.56 25.78 -3.50
N PHE A 225 3.92 24.79 -4.31
CA PHE A 225 3.05 24.19 -5.33
C PHE A 225 3.07 22.66 -5.20
N HIS A 226 1.99 22.04 -5.67
CA HIS A 226 1.84 20.59 -5.74
C HIS A 226 1.51 20.16 -7.16
N LEU A 227 2.08 19.05 -7.62
CA LEU A 227 1.68 18.36 -8.84
C LEU A 227 0.82 17.17 -8.45
N VAL A 228 -0.41 17.13 -8.94
CA VAL A 228 -1.39 16.09 -8.61
C VAL A 228 -1.86 15.35 -9.86
N GLN A 229 -2.35 14.13 -9.69
CA GLN A 229 -3.03 13.38 -10.76
C GLN A 229 -4.55 13.51 -10.65
N THR A 230 -5.26 12.74 -11.48
CA THR A 230 -6.69 12.50 -11.37
C THR A 230 -7.07 11.88 -10.01
N PRO A 231 -8.32 12.03 -9.54
CA PRO A 231 -8.70 11.58 -8.21
C PRO A 231 -8.63 10.06 -8.07
N VAL A 232 -8.40 9.63 -6.83
CA VAL A 232 -8.48 8.23 -6.41
C VAL A 232 -9.65 8.11 -5.44
N THR A 233 -10.53 7.12 -5.67
CA THR A 233 -11.64 6.82 -4.75
C THR A 233 -11.51 5.40 -4.23
N TYR A 234 -11.63 5.21 -2.92
CA TYR A 234 -11.92 3.93 -2.30
C TYR A 234 -13.41 3.84 -2.02
N ALA A 235 -14.09 2.88 -2.64
CA ALA A 235 -15.50 2.61 -2.43
C ALA A 235 -15.66 1.33 -1.60
N CYS A 236 -16.33 1.46 -0.46
CA CYS A 236 -16.62 0.34 0.42
C CYS A 236 -18.09 -0.04 0.28
N ASN A 237 -18.35 -1.15 -0.40
CA ASN A 237 -19.69 -1.62 -0.74
C ASN A 237 -20.02 -2.89 0.06
N LEU A 238 -20.90 -2.75 1.06
CA LEU A 238 -21.31 -3.88 1.89
C LEU A 238 -22.31 -4.82 1.21
N ALA A 239 -23.01 -4.38 0.16
CA ALA A 239 -23.89 -5.25 -0.62
C ALA A 239 -23.10 -6.28 -1.43
N THR A 240 -21.92 -5.90 -1.94
CA THR A 240 -21.00 -6.83 -2.61
C THR A 240 -19.91 -7.39 -1.68
N GLY A 241 -19.78 -6.82 -0.48
CA GLY A 241 -18.72 -7.18 0.47
C GLY A 241 -17.31 -6.79 0.00
N GLN A 242 -17.17 -5.72 -0.78
CA GLN A 242 -15.92 -5.36 -1.43
C GLN A 242 -15.46 -3.93 -1.12
N LEU A 243 -14.14 -3.78 -0.96
CA LEU A 243 -13.43 -2.52 -1.03
C LEU A 243 -12.77 -2.43 -2.41
N VAL A 244 -13.19 -1.47 -3.20
CA VAL A 244 -12.73 -1.26 -4.58
C VAL A 244 -12.05 0.11 -4.67
N ARG A 245 -10.88 0.15 -5.31
CA ARG A 245 -10.17 1.39 -5.63
C ARG A 245 -10.45 1.78 -7.07
N TYR A 246 -10.92 3.00 -7.28
CA TYR A 246 -11.14 3.63 -8.57
C TYR A 246 -10.03 4.64 -8.86
N GLY A 247 -9.62 4.72 -10.12
CA GLY A 247 -8.73 5.76 -10.64
C GLY A 247 -9.00 6.05 -12.11
N GLY A 248 -8.32 7.04 -12.67
CA GLY A 248 -8.43 7.37 -14.10
C GLY A 248 -9.76 8.02 -14.50
N TYR A 249 -10.35 8.82 -13.62
CA TYR A 249 -11.55 9.61 -13.92
C TYR A 249 -11.30 11.11 -13.71
N ALA A 250 -12.17 11.93 -14.27
CA ALA A 250 -12.05 13.38 -14.23
C ALA A 250 -12.23 13.94 -12.81
N ILE A 251 -11.46 14.99 -12.47
CA ILE A 251 -11.74 15.84 -11.32
C ILE A 251 -13.12 16.48 -11.52
N SER A 252 -13.94 16.48 -10.49
CA SER A 252 -15.31 17.02 -10.53
C SER A 252 -15.66 17.69 -9.21
N ALA A 253 -16.45 18.77 -9.28
CA ALA A 253 -16.86 19.54 -8.11
C ALA A 253 -17.68 18.68 -7.14
N ALA A 254 -18.68 17.95 -7.65
CA ALA A 254 -19.39 16.93 -6.89
C ALA A 254 -18.61 15.61 -6.89
N GLN A 255 -18.51 14.94 -5.74
CA GLN A 255 -17.87 13.62 -5.65
C GLN A 255 -18.71 12.58 -6.43
N PRO A 256 -18.14 11.89 -7.43
CA PRO A 256 -18.86 10.86 -8.18
C PRO A 256 -19.15 9.61 -7.33
N THR A 257 -20.39 9.12 -7.37
CA THR A 257 -20.83 7.91 -6.64
C THR A 257 -21.72 7.01 -7.50
N PRO A 258 -21.21 5.94 -8.14
CA PRO A 258 -19.79 5.55 -8.23
C PRO A 258 -19.00 6.41 -9.25
N PRO A 259 -17.66 6.46 -9.15
CA PRO A 259 -16.83 7.07 -10.18
C PRO A 259 -16.85 6.31 -11.50
N ALA A 260 -16.71 7.03 -12.62
CA ALA A 260 -16.61 6.47 -13.98
C ALA A 260 -15.23 5.84 -14.29
N GLY A 261 -14.31 5.81 -13.32
CA GLY A 261 -12.95 5.29 -13.48
C GLY A 261 -12.88 3.77 -13.49
N THR A 262 -11.67 3.24 -13.71
CA THR A 262 -11.43 1.79 -13.71
C THR A 262 -11.43 1.25 -12.27
N PRO A 263 -12.33 0.31 -11.93
CA PRO A 263 -12.33 -0.33 -10.62
C PRO A 263 -11.21 -1.37 -10.50
N ALA A 264 -10.56 -1.43 -9.34
CA ALA A 264 -9.64 -2.48 -8.95
C ALA A 264 -10.00 -3.00 -7.56
N LEU A 265 -10.24 -4.31 -7.43
CA LEU A 265 -10.52 -4.94 -6.14
C LEU A 265 -9.30 -4.78 -5.21
N VAL A 266 -9.56 -4.32 -3.99
CA VAL A 266 -8.53 -4.18 -2.94
C VAL A 266 -8.71 -5.27 -1.89
N LEU A 267 -9.95 -5.49 -1.46
CA LEU A 267 -10.30 -6.49 -0.46
C LEU A 267 -11.74 -6.93 -0.67
N ASP A 268 -12.02 -8.20 -0.42
CA ASP A 268 -13.35 -8.80 -0.47
C ASP A 268 -13.77 -9.35 0.90
N ALA A 269 -14.96 -9.96 0.97
CA ALA A 269 -15.53 -10.56 2.17
C ALA A 269 -15.65 -9.56 3.34
N ILE A 270 -15.90 -8.29 3.03
CA ILE A 270 -16.09 -7.23 4.03
C ILE A 270 -17.51 -7.32 4.57
N SER A 271 -17.62 -7.51 5.88
CA SER A 271 -18.90 -7.61 6.60
C SER A 271 -19.28 -6.31 7.31
N ALA A 272 -18.31 -5.43 7.60
CA ALA A 272 -18.58 -4.07 8.06
C ALA A 272 -17.47 -3.12 7.64
N CYS A 273 -17.85 -1.87 7.38
CA CYS A 273 -16.96 -0.84 6.91
C CYS A 273 -17.41 0.53 7.38
N ALA A 274 -16.49 1.28 7.96
CA ALA A 274 -16.71 2.69 8.29
C ALA A 274 -15.47 3.48 7.91
N ILE A 275 -15.67 4.55 7.15
CA ILE A 275 -14.62 5.50 6.81
C ILE A 275 -15.12 6.89 7.19
N SER A 276 -14.31 7.65 7.90
CA SER A 276 -14.61 9.04 8.25
C SER A 276 -13.36 9.90 8.10
N TYR A 277 -13.58 11.20 7.89
CA TYR A 277 -12.51 12.17 7.78
C TYR A 277 -12.81 13.37 8.67
N ASN A 278 -11.88 13.67 9.58
CA ASN A 278 -11.85 14.90 10.35
C ASN A 278 -10.77 15.82 9.77
N PRO A 279 -11.12 16.90 9.03
CA PRO A 279 -10.14 17.80 8.42
C PRO A 279 -9.36 18.66 9.44
N ASN A 280 -9.86 18.79 10.67
CA ASN A 280 -9.39 19.76 11.66
C ASN A 280 -8.94 19.09 12.97
N ALA A 281 -8.38 17.88 12.90
CA ALA A 281 -7.99 17.12 14.09
C ALA A 281 -6.95 17.86 14.96
N VAL A 282 -6.03 18.62 14.35
CA VAL A 282 -5.09 19.49 15.07
C VAL A 282 -4.88 20.81 14.31
N SER A 283 -5.32 21.92 14.91
CA SER A 283 -4.99 23.30 14.48
C SER A 283 -5.21 23.60 12.99
N GLN A 284 -6.21 22.99 12.35
CA GLN A 284 -6.53 23.10 10.91
C GLN A 284 -5.40 22.70 9.94
N ARG A 285 -4.31 22.12 10.44
CA ARG A 285 -3.12 21.72 9.65
C ARG A 285 -2.93 20.22 9.58
N ILE A 286 -3.66 19.46 10.40
CA ILE A 286 -3.62 18.00 10.38
C ILE A 286 -5.04 17.49 10.30
N GLY A 287 -5.31 16.70 9.26
CA GLY A 287 -6.52 15.90 9.14
C GLY A 287 -6.27 14.48 9.62
N VAL A 288 -7.35 13.76 9.97
CA VAL A 288 -7.31 12.33 10.30
C VAL A 288 -8.39 11.61 9.51
N VAL A 289 -7.98 10.60 8.76
CA VAL A 289 -8.88 9.61 8.16
C VAL A 289 -8.90 8.39 9.07
N SER A 290 -10.07 8.03 9.56
CA SER A 290 -10.29 6.85 10.39
C SER A 290 -11.00 5.78 9.57
N VAL A 291 -10.41 4.58 9.52
CA VAL A 291 -10.93 3.43 8.77
C VAL A 291 -11.13 2.25 9.71
N VAL A 292 -12.35 1.72 9.74
CA VAL A 292 -12.70 0.45 10.37
C VAL A 292 -13.08 -0.53 9.26
N LEU A 293 -12.41 -1.68 9.21
CA LEU A 293 -12.79 -2.80 8.34
C LEU A 293 -13.02 -4.04 9.17
N VAL A 294 -14.12 -4.74 8.89
CA VAL A 294 -14.37 -6.10 9.36
C VAL A 294 -14.42 -7.01 8.15
N ARG A 295 -13.57 -8.04 8.12
CA ARG A 295 -13.55 -9.07 7.08
C ARG A 295 -13.99 -10.39 7.71
N THR A 296 -14.94 -11.06 7.09
CA THR A 296 -15.51 -12.34 7.56
C THR A 296 -15.43 -13.38 6.45
N LEU A 297 -14.68 -14.46 6.68
CA LEU A 297 -14.52 -15.57 5.73
C LEU A 297 -14.65 -16.90 6.49
N ASP A 298 -15.41 -17.86 5.95
CA ASP A 298 -15.62 -19.19 6.54
C ASP A 298 -16.03 -19.20 8.03
N GLY A 299 -16.78 -18.19 8.46
CA GLY A 299 -17.24 -18.04 9.86
C GLY A 299 -16.22 -17.40 10.79
N GLU A 300 -14.99 -17.14 10.34
CA GLU A 300 -13.99 -16.36 11.08
C GLU A 300 -14.09 -14.87 10.74
N SER A 301 -13.85 -14.00 11.71
CA SER A 301 -13.89 -12.55 11.51
C SER A 301 -12.69 -11.85 12.13
N VAL A 302 -12.13 -10.88 11.39
CA VAL A 302 -11.14 -9.94 11.90
C VAL A 302 -11.70 -8.52 11.81
N ARG A 303 -11.47 -7.72 12.85
CA ARG A 303 -11.77 -6.28 12.85
C ARG A 303 -10.47 -5.51 13.01
N LEU A 304 -10.15 -4.68 12.03
CA LEU A 304 -8.99 -3.80 12.07
C LEU A 304 -9.43 -2.33 12.07
N TYR A 305 -8.65 -1.50 12.75
CA TYR A 305 -8.83 -0.07 12.85
C TYR A 305 -7.52 0.63 12.49
N GLN A 306 -7.60 1.65 11.65
CA GLN A 306 -6.45 2.45 11.25
C GLN A 306 -6.80 3.93 11.24
N ASP A 307 -5.97 4.72 11.93
CA ASP A 307 -5.95 6.18 11.78
C ASP A 307 -4.80 6.60 10.88
N VAL A 308 -5.13 7.44 9.90
CA VAL A 308 -4.16 8.00 8.97
C VAL A 308 -4.15 9.52 9.16
N ARG A 309 -3.03 10.02 9.69
CA ARG A 309 -2.77 11.46 9.75
C ARG A 309 -2.37 11.96 8.36
N VAL A 310 -2.95 13.09 7.97
CA VAL A 310 -2.68 13.77 6.70
C VAL A 310 -2.29 15.21 6.95
N ASP A 311 -1.33 15.71 6.17
CA ASP A 311 -0.88 17.09 6.24
C ASP A 311 -1.85 17.99 5.46
N ASN A 312 -2.48 18.92 6.18
CA ASN A 312 -3.40 19.92 5.65
C ASN A 312 -2.74 21.32 5.62
N ALA A 313 -1.41 21.40 5.50
CA ALA A 313 -0.65 22.63 5.32
C ALA A 313 -0.25 22.85 3.83
N PRO A 314 -1.06 23.59 3.05
CA PRO A 314 -0.81 23.85 1.62
C PRO A 314 0.31 24.85 1.32
#